data_AF-A0A081BMT2-F1
#
_entry.id   AF-A0A081BMT2-F1
#
_cell.length_a   1.000
_cell.length_b   1.000
_cell.length_c   1.000
_cell.angle_alpha   90.00
_cell.angle_beta   90.00
_cell.angle_gamma   90.00
#
_symmetry.space_group_name_H-M   'P 1'
#
loop_
_entity.id
_entity.type
_entity.pdbx_description
1 polymer ?
#
loop_
_entity_poly.entity_id
_entity_poly.type
_entity_poly.pdbx_seq_one_letter_code
_entity_poly.pdbx_strand_id
1 'polypeptide(L)'
;MKKYWFKTLCLLCVVLLTSVLLVSCDDDDNDGDPRNGMIENRTPYAVRLNFSGIKIIEIAPNAIVRENALEEGKTYQIQATIFDNAGAVLEVVNSSTYIDKDADDRIVANQTCSWYIRIWGEAVPFTIESAS
;
A
#
# COMPACT_ATOMS: atom_id res chain seq x y z
N MET A 1 -5.73 -57.53 44.17
CA MET A 1 -5.09 -56.20 44.06
C MET A 1 -4.63 -56.00 42.62
N LYS A 2 -5.30 -55.16 41.83
CA LYS A 2 -4.89 -54.64 40.48
C LYS A 2 -6.12 -53.95 39.85
N LYS A 3 -6.46 -52.74 40.29
CA LYS A 3 -7.53 -51.93 39.66
C LYS A 3 -7.18 -50.45 39.45
N TYR A 4 -5.97 -50.02 39.78
CA TYR A 4 -5.57 -48.60 39.74
C TYR A 4 -4.68 -48.20 38.56
N TRP A 5 -4.31 -49.13 37.68
CA TRP A 5 -3.34 -48.86 36.60
C TRP A 5 -3.95 -48.36 35.28
N PHE A 6 -5.28 -48.39 35.13
CA PHE A 6 -5.94 -48.03 33.87
C PHE A 6 -6.37 -46.56 33.80
N LYS A 7 -6.51 -45.86 34.93
CA LYS A 7 -6.98 -44.46 34.94
C LYS A 7 -5.86 -43.44 34.80
N THR A 8 -4.63 -43.79 35.14
CA THR A 8 -3.48 -42.87 35.06
C THR A 8 -2.92 -42.75 33.65
N LEU A 9 -3.18 -43.72 32.76
CA LEU A 9 -2.66 -43.69 31.39
C LEU A 9 -3.48 -42.78 30.45
N CYS A 10 -4.80 -42.66 30.66
CA CYS A 10 -5.63 -41.76 29.85
C CYS A 10 -5.37 -40.28 30.13
N LEU A 11 -4.91 -39.92 31.35
CA LEU A 11 -4.69 -38.51 31.69
C LEU A 11 -3.42 -37.92 31.05
N LEU A 12 -2.41 -38.76 30.76
CA LEU A 12 -1.16 -38.29 30.15
C LEU A 12 -1.29 -38.04 28.63
N CYS A 13 -2.18 -38.75 27.93
CA CYS A 13 -2.42 -38.51 26.50
C CYS A 13 -3.17 -37.20 26.22
N VAL A 14 -4.01 -36.73 27.15
CA VAL A 14 -4.79 -35.49 26.94
C VAL A 14 -3.91 -34.24 27.08
N VAL A 15 -2.91 -34.26 27.95
CA VAL A 15 -1.98 -33.12 28.14
C VAL A 15 -1.00 -33.00 26.98
N LEU A 16 -0.62 -34.10 26.32
CA LEU A 16 0.26 -34.06 25.14
C LEU A 16 -0.47 -33.62 23.85
N LEU A 17 -1.79 -33.81 23.76
CA LEU A 17 -2.59 -33.37 22.61
C LEU A 17 -2.92 -31.86 22.63
N THR A 18 -2.88 -31.22 23.81
CA THR A 18 -3.10 -29.77 23.92
C THR A 18 -1.84 -28.94 23.70
N SER A 19 -0.66 -29.53 23.81
CA SER A 19 0.63 -28.82 23.67
C SER A 19 1.07 -28.60 22.21
N VAL A 20 0.37 -29.20 21.25
CA VAL A 20 0.71 -29.12 19.81
C VAL A 20 -0.21 -28.15 19.04
N LEU A 21 -1.19 -27.54 19.71
CA LEU A 21 -2.09 -26.55 19.10
C LEU A 21 -1.84 -25.10 19.55
N LEU A 22 -0.73 -24.85 20.25
CA LEU A 22 -0.09 -23.54 20.24
C LEU A 22 0.98 -23.53 19.15
N VAL A 23 0.60 -23.95 17.94
CA VAL A 23 1.23 -23.37 16.76
C VAL A 23 0.89 -21.90 16.88
N SER A 24 1.94 -21.11 17.12
CA SER A 24 2.01 -19.69 16.85
C SER A 24 0.86 -19.30 15.93
N CYS A 25 -0.01 -18.39 16.36
CA CYS A 25 -0.43 -17.39 15.40
C CYS A 25 0.89 -16.75 14.98
N ASP A 26 1.54 -17.34 13.96
CA ASP A 26 2.25 -16.52 13.02
C ASP A 26 1.14 -15.62 12.51
N ASP A 27 1.02 -14.46 13.16
CA ASP A 27 0.84 -13.22 12.44
C ASP A 27 1.96 -13.28 11.39
N ASP A 28 1.68 -14.00 10.32
CA ASP A 28 2.48 -14.01 9.11
C ASP A 28 2.15 -12.62 8.58
N ASP A 29 2.91 -11.66 9.13
CA ASP A 29 2.98 -10.25 8.80
C ASP A 29 3.30 -10.20 7.32
N ASN A 30 2.31 -10.51 6.49
CA ASN A 30 2.31 -10.28 5.07
C ASN A 30 1.99 -8.80 4.85
N ASP A 31 2.67 -7.96 5.63
CA ASP A 31 2.76 -6.53 5.49
C ASP A 31 3.43 -6.33 4.13
N GLY A 32 2.66 -5.82 3.18
CA GLY A 32 3.16 -5.47 1.87
C GLY A 32 4.28 -4.45 2.01
N ASP A 33 5.39 -4.60 1.28
CA ASP A 33 6.55 -3.68 1.38
C ASP A 33 6.08 -2.23 1.25
N PRO A 34 6.14 -1.42 2.33
CA PRO A 34 5.69 -0.03 2.38
C PRO A 34 6.17 0.84 1.22
N ARG A 35 7.31 0.50 0.64
CA ARG A 35 7.90 1.24 -0.45
C ARG A 35 7.16 1.02 -1.75
N ASN A 36 6.45 -0.10 -1.93
CA ASN A 36 5.77 -0.45 -3.18
C ASN A 36 4.59 0.48 -3.50
N GLY A 37 4.90 1.60 -4.16
CA GLY A 37 3.94 2.58 -4.62
C GLY A 37 3.47 2.37 -6.04
N MET A 38 2.29 2.92 -6.31
CA MET A 38 1.77 3.05 -7.67
C MET A 38 1.23 4.44 -7.91
N ILE A 39 1.53 5.00 -9.07
CA ILE A 39 0.98 6.27 -9.52
C ILE A 39 0.25 6.05 -10.83
N GLU A 40 -1.00 6.46 -10.89
CA GLU A 40 -1.87 6.31 -12.04
C GLU A 40 -2.35 7.69 -12.52
N ASN A 41 -1.98 8.05 -13.74
CA ASN A 41 -2.52 9.22 -14.42
C ASN A 41 -3.62 8.78 -15.38
N ARG A 42 -4.88 9.03 -15.05
CA ARG A 42 -6.06 8.79 -15.91
C ARG A 42 -6.53 10.04 -16.64
N THR A 43 -5.71 11.09 -16.68
CA THR A 43 -6.03 12.29 -17.44
C THR A 43 -5.50 12.15 -18.88
N PRO A 44 -6.08 12.88 -19.85
CA PRO A 44 -5.52 12.98 -21.19
C PRO A 44 -4.30 13.91 -21.26
N TYR A 45 -3.78 14.38 -20.12
CA TYR A 45 -2.73 15.39 -19.99
C TYR A 45 -1.49 14.82 -19.31
N ALA A 46 -0.34 15.48 -19.51
CA ALA A 46 0.87 15.14 -18.78
C ALA A 46 0.77 15.68 -17.34
N VAL A 47 1.26 14.90 -16.38
CA VAL A 47 1.23 15.27 -14.96
C VAL A 47 2.63 15.24 -14.38
N ARG A 48 3.03 16.30 -13.69
CA ARG A 48 4.23 16.31 -12.83
C ARG A 48 3.81 16.22 -11.37
N LEU A 49 4.28 15.20 -10.68
CA LEU A 49 4.15 15.07 -9.23
C LEU A 49 5.40 15.55 -8.53
N ASN A 50 5.23 16.35 -7.49
CA ASN A 50 6.27 16.79 -6.58
C ASN A 50 5.93 16.33 -5.15
N PHE A 51 6.79 15.47 -4.60
CA PHE A 51 6.69 14.93 -3.24
C PHE A 51 7.50 15.81 -2.28
N SER A 52 6.97 16.98 -1.92
CA SER A 52 7.59 17.91 -0.95
C SER A 52 9.05 18.30 -1.28
N GLY A 53 9.41 18.33 -2.57
CA GLY A 53 10.76 18.62 -3.05
C GLY A 53 11.75 17.47 -2.95
N ILE A 54 11.37 16.33 -2.35
CA ILE A 54 12.22 15.14 -2.24
C ILE A 54 12.35 14.44 -3.59
N LYS A 55 11.24 14.37 -4.33
CA LYS A 55 11.17 13.68 -5.61
C LYS A 55 10.21 14.39 -6.55
N ILE A 56 10.59 14.44 -7.82
CA ILE A 56 9.76 14.94 -8.91
C ILE A 56 9.66 13.84 -9.98
N ILE A 57 8.44 13.56 -10.43
CA ILE A 57 8.16 12.53 -11.43
C ILE A 57 7.23 13.12 -12.48
N GLU A 58 7.52 12.89 -13.74
CA GLU A 58 6.63 13.21 -14.86
C GLU A 58 5.97 11.94 -15.38
N ILE A 59 4.66 12.02 -15.60
CA ILE A 59 3.82 10.89 -15.94
C ILE A 59 3.05 11.27 -17.20
N ALA A 60 3.23 10.45 -18.23
CA ALA A 60 2.53 10.62 -19.50
C ALA A 60 1.01 10.50 -19.32
N PRO A 61 0.20 11.06 -20.25
CA PRO A 61 -1.23 10.82 -20.29
C PRO A 61 -1.57 9.33 -20.24
N ASN A 62 -2.60 8.94 -19.48
CA ASN A 62 -3.09 7.57 -19.39
C ASN A 62 -2.01 6.52 -19.04
N ALA A 63 -1.02 6.89 -18.22
CA ALA A 63 0.08 6.03 -17.84
C ALA A 63 0.05 5.61 -16.36
N ILE A 64 0.65 4.46 -16.08
CA ILE A 64 0.86 3.92 -14.73
C ILE A 64 2.36 3.80 -14.49
N VAL A 65 2.82 4.25 -13.33
CA VAL A 65 4.23 4.23 -12.91
C VAL A 65 4.34 3.53 -11.56
N ARG A 66 5.35 2.68 -11.40
CA ARG A 66 5.75 2.11 -10.11
C ARG A 66 6.72 3.03 -9.40
N GLU A 67 6.55 3.21 -8.11
CA GLU A 67 7.35 4.13 -7.32
C GLU A 67 7.79 3.50 -6.01
N ASN A 68 9.10 3.34 -5.81
CA ASN A 68 9.67 2.59 -4.67
C ASN A 68 10.66 3.40 -3.82
N ALA A 69 10.78 4.70 -4.03
CA ALA A 69 11.80 5.53 -3.40
C ALA A 69 11.29 6.33 -2.18
N LEU A 70 9.99 6.28 -1.87
CA LEU A 70 9.47 6.94 -0.67
C LEU A 70 9.77 6.10 0.56
N GLU A 71 10.33 6.75 1.58
CA GLU A 71 10.61 6.13 2.87
C GLU A 71 9.32 5.92 3.67
N GLU A 72 9.23 4.78 4.34
CA GLU A 72 8.15 4.41 5.26
C GLU A 72 8.11 5.29 6.52
N GLY A 73 6.97 5.30 7.21
CA GLY A 73 6.74 6.08 8.43
C GLY A 73 6.70 7.60 8.22
N LYS A 74 6.46 8.07 6.99
CA LYS A 74 6.51 9.50 6.63
C LYS A 74 5.27 9.97 5.87
N THR A 75 4.84 11.19 6.14
CA THR A 75 3.83 11.89 5.35
C THR A 75 4.49 12.76 4.29
N TYR A 76 4.08 12.59 3.03
CA TYR A 76 4.50 13.42 1.90
C TYR A 76 3.36 14.31 1.47
N GLN A 77 3.62 15.62 1.38
CA GLN A 77 2.76 16.53 0.63
C GLN A 77 3.01 16.32 -0.86
N ILE A 78 1.94 16.12 -1.62
CA ILE A 78 1.97 15.84 -3.05
C ILE A 78 1.36 17.04 -3.76
N GLN A 79 2.13 17.65 -4.65
CA GLN A 79 1.62 18.63 -5.60
C GLN A 79 1.62 18.01 -6.99
N ALA A 80 0.45 17.91 -7.61
CA ALA A 80 0.28 17.48 -8.98
C ALA A 80 0.02 18.70 -9.88
N THR A 81 0.94 18.95 -10.81
CA THR A 81 0.79 19.98 -11.83
C THR A 81 0.40 19.33 -13.15
N ILE A 82 -0.73 19.73 -13.72
CA ILE A 82 -1.26 19.20 -14.97
C ILE A 82 -0.93 20.16 -16.10
N PHE A 83 -0.39 19.65 -17.21
CA PHE A 83 0.04 20.45 -18.36
C PHE A 83 -0.75 20.11 -19.62
N ASP A 84 -1.06 21.12 -20.42
CA ASP A 84 -1.57 20.91 -21.77
C ASP A 84 -0.46 20.48 -22.75
N ASN A 85 -0.84 20.24 -24.01
CA ASN A 85 0.08 19.80 -25.05
C ASN A 85 1.11 20.87 -25.47
N ALA A 86 0.89 22.14 -25.11
CA ALA A 86 1.83 23.24 -25.34
C ALA A 86 2.78 23.44 -24.14
N GLY A 87 2.62 22.66 -23.06
CA GLY A 87 3.38 22.79 -21.82
C GLY A 87 2.87 23.89 -20.89
N ALA A 88 1.68 24.47 -21.16
CA ALA A 88 1.05 25.41 -20.24
C ALA A 88 0.40 24.66 -19.07
N VAL A 89 0.47 25.25 -17.87
CA VAL A 89 -0.17 24.69 -16.68
C VAL A 89 -1.69 24.89 -16.78
N LEU A 90 -2.45 23.80 -16.68
CA LEU A 90 -3.91 23.82 -16.63
C LEU A 90 -4.42 23.97 -15.20
N GLU A 91 -3.85 23.21 -14.26
CA GLU A 91 -4.25 23.23 -12.85
C GLU A 91 -3.11 22.70 -11.97
N VAL A 92 -3.17 23.06 -10.69
CA VAL A 92 -2.35 22.46 -9.63
C VAL A 92 -3.29 21.90 -8.57
N VAL A 93 -3.25 20.58 -8.35
CA VAL A 93 -4.01 19.91 -7.29
C VAL A 93 -3.06 19.37 -6.22
N ASN A 94 -3.46 19.47 -4.95
CA ASN A 94 -2.63 19.06 -3.83
C ASN A 94 -3.31 17.92 -3.06
N SER A 95 -2.50 16.98 -2.57
CA SER A 95 -2.90 15.93 -1.65
C SER A 95 -1.79 15.66 -0.64
N SER A 96 -2.02 14.73 0.27
CA SER A 96 -0.98 14.16 1.11
C SER A 96 -1.19 12.67 1.27
N THR A 97 -0.09 11.92 1.37
CA THR A 97 -0.13 10.49 1.68
C THR A 97 0.85 10.19 2.79
N TYR A 98 0.47 9.33 3.72
CA TYR A 98 1.37 8.76 4.71
C TYR A 98 1.84 7.41 4.15
N ILE A 99 3.13 7.10 4.20
CA ILE A 99 3.62 5.78 3.82
C ILE A 99 3.67 4.97 5.11
N ASP A 100 2.71 4.08 5.31
CA ASP A 100 2.66 3.27 6.52
C ASP A 100 3.82 2.29 6.57
N LYS A 101 4.40 2.07 7.75
CA LYS A 101 5.45 1.06 7.96
C LYS A 101 4.87 -0.35 8.05
N ASP A 102 3.61 -0.46 8.45
CA ASP A 102 2.87 -1.72 8.58
C ASP A 102 1.85 -1.78 7.44
N ALA A 103 2.32 -1.63 6.19
CA ALA A 103 1.43 -1.36 5.07
C ALA A 103 0.75 -2.63 4.53
N ASP A 104 -0.56 -2.56 4.33
CA ASP A 104 -1.31 -3.63 3.69
C ASP A 104 -1.17 -3.59 2.16
N ASP A 105 -1.04 -4.76 1.54
CA ASP A 105 -1.09 -4.89 0.08
C ASP A 105 -2.49 -4.55 -0.46
N ARG A 106 -2.56 -3.58 -1.38
CA ARG A 106 -3.77 -3.19 -2.10
C ARG A 106 -3.69 -3.58 -3.56
N ILE A 107 -4.81 -4.01 -4.15
CA ILE A 107 -4.89 -4.27 -5.59
C ILE A 107 -5.51 -3.05 -6.27
N VAL A 108 -4.71 -2.34 -7.06
CA VAL A 108 -5.15 -1.18 -7.83
C VAL A 108 -4.71 -1.37 -9.28
N ALA A 109 -5.64 -1.18 -10.23
CA ALA A 109 -5.37 -1.43 -11.66
C ALA A 109 -4.72 -2.82 -11.94
N ASN A 110 -5.22 -3.86 -11.25
CA ASN A 110 -4.71 -5.24 -11.29
C ASN A 110 -3.24 -5.40 -10.87
N GLN A 111 -2.73 -4.46 -10.08
CA GLN A 111 -1.36 -4.43 -9.58
C GLN A 111 -1.36 -4.28 -8.07
N THR A 112 -0.52 -5.07 -7.38
CA THR A 112 -0.36 -5.00 -5.93
C THR A 112 0.56 -3.83 -5.55
N CYS A 113 0.15 -2.99 -4.61
CA CYS A 113 0.92 -1.87 -4.05
C CYS A 113 0.46 -1.57 -2.62
N SER A 114 1.39 -1.11 -1.78
CA SER A 114 1.13 -0.69 -0.40
C SER A 114 0.55 0.72 -0.30
N TRP A 115 0.75 1.54 -1.34
CA TRP A 115 0.11 2.85 -1.46
C TRP A 115 -0.09 3.22 -2.92
N TYR A 116 -1.05 4.11 -3.18
CA TYR A 116 -1.28 4.61 -4.53
C TYR A 116 -1.66 6.09 -4.56
N ILE A 117 -1.38 6.70 -5.71
CA ILE A 117 -1.88 8.02 -6.09
C ILE A 117 -2.58 7.87 -7.44
N ARG A 118 -3.79 8.39 -7.54
CA ARG A 118 -4.55 8.43 -8.79
C ARG A 118 -4.94 9.87 -9.10
N ILE A 119 -4.67 10.31 -10.33
CA ILE A 119 -5.15 11.60 -10.85
C ILE A 119 -6.12 11.34 -12.00
N TRP A 120 -7.29 12.00 -12.01
CA TRP A 120 -8.28 11.84 -13.09
C TRP A 120 -9.11 13.11 -13.33
N GLY A 121 -9.78 13.12 -14.48
CA GLY A 121 -10.59 14.21 -14.99
C GLY A 121 -10.31 14.42 -16.49
N GLU A 122 -11.35 14.75 -17.26
CA GLU A 122 -11.22 15.01 -18.71
C GLU A 122 -10.93 16.49 -18.99
N ALA A 123 -11.30 17.37 -18.06
CA ALA A 123 -11.06 18.81 -18.06
C ALA A 123 -11.03 19.30 -16.61
N VAL A 124 -10.62 20.55 -16.42
CA VAL A 124 -10.64 21.22 -15.12
C VAL A 124 -12.07 21.24 -14.55
N PRO A 125 -12.30 20.91 -13.27
CA PRO A 125 -11.30 20.57 -12.25
C PRO A 125 -10.85 19.11 -12.30
N PHE A 126 -9.57 18.86 -12.06
CA PHE A 126 -9.02 17.52 -11.87
C PHE A 126 -9.14 17.07 -10.41
N THR A 127 -9.12 15.75 -10.21
CA THR A 127 -9.15 15.13 -8.88
C THR A 127 -7.88 14.34 -8.64
N ILE A 128 -7.40 14.37 -7.40
CA ILE A 128 -6.33 13.52 -6.88
C ILE A 128 -6.86 12.69 -5.71
N GLU A 129 -6.59 11.39 -5.75
CA GLU A 129 -6.82 10.44 -4.67
C GLU A 129 -5.50 9.85 -4.25
N SER A 130 -5.34 9.64 -2.95
CA SER A 130 -4.20 8.95 -2.40
C SER A 130 -4.63 8.12 -1.21
N ALA A 131 -4.07 6.91 -1.11
CA ALA A 131 -4.24 6.06 0.05
C ALA A 131 -3.01 5.19 0.26
N SER A 132 -2.78 4.85 1.53
CA SER A 132 -1.83 3.86 2.05
C SER A 132 -2.58 2.90 2.93
#